data_AF-A0A2K2D4V5-F1
#
_entry.id   AF-A0A2K2D4V5-F1
#
_cell.length_a   1.000
_cell.length_b   1.000
_cell.length_c   1.000
_cell.angle_alpha   90.00
_cell.angle_beta   90.00
_cell.angle_gamma   90.00
#
_symmetry.space_group_name_H-M   'P 1'
#
loop_
_entity.id
_entity.type
_entity.pdbx_description
1 polymer ?
#
loop_
_entity_poly.entity_id
_entity_poly.type
_entity_poly.pdbx_seq_one_letter_code
_entity_poly.pdbx_strand_id
1 'polypeptide(L)'
;MSGKEMVQTGRTDDININGTCNVLDACHEHGVRRLVYVSTYNVVFGGEPIVNGNETLPYFPIEDHVDAYGRSKSIAEQLVLKSNARQAKSSKSTRLYTCAIRPAAIYGPGEERHLPRILSLAKLGLAFFKIGGPNVKTDWLYVDNLVLALILASMGLLDDIPGRKGTPVAAGQAYFICDGAPVNTFEFIISPLFRSLGYAVPRVKLDTPIALAISRFFLFICTLFYPWLDSKWIAQPLILPAEVYKVGVTHYFSFLKAKEELGYVPMTSPREGLAATISYWQERKRRELDGPTIFTWLAVTIGMLAIFSAACLPPVGPLKWLLAIHLFVFRKMLVIRLVFLAAVVAHAAEGVYAWFLAKKVDPRNAAGWFWQTFALGVFSLSCHYGTTNL
;
A
#
# COMPACT_ATOMS: atom_id res chain seq x y z
N MET A 1 -6.38 1.57 -4.53
CA MET A 1 -5.30 1.54 -5.55
C MET A 1 -4.11 2.33 -5.03
N SER A 2 -2.89 1.86 -5.28
CA SER A 2 -1.62 2.43 -4.80
C SER A 2 -0.56 2.20 -5.86
N GLY A 3 0.47 3.04 -5.89
CA GLY A 3 1.68 2.83 -6.69
C GLY A 3 1.54 3.30 -8.12
N LYS A 4 2.41 2.79 -8.99
CA LYS A 4 2.42 3.10 -10.42
C LYS A 4 1.08 2.85 -11.10
N GLU A 5 0.33 1.88 -10.60
CA GLU A 5 -0.96 1.51 -11.17
C GLU A 5 -1.95 2.67 -11.09
N MET A 6 -1.79 3.61 -10.14
CA MET A 6 -2.60 4.83 -10.08
C MET A 6 -2.42 5.77 -11.29
N VAL A 7 -1.34 5.58 -12.06
CA VAL A 7 -1.03 6.37 -13.26
C VAL A 7 -1.65 5.74 -14.51
N GLN A 8 -2.09 4.47 -14.47
CA GLN A 8 -2.63 3.73 -15.60
C GLN A 8 -4.12 4.06 -15.85
N THR A 9 -4.41 5.31 -16.26
CA THR A 9 -5.79 5.82 -16.42
C THR A 9 -6.65 4.97 -17.35
N GLY A 10 -6.18 4.67 -18.57
CA GLY A 10 -6.97 3.90 -19.54
C GLY A 10 -7.37 2.52 -19.02
N ARG A 11 -6.41 1.78 -18.46
CA ARG A 11 -6.67 0.47 -17.82
C ARG A 11 -7.62 0.60 -16.63
N THR A 12 -7.53 1.69 -15.86
CA THR A 12 -8.39 1.94 -14.72
C THR A 12 -9.83 2.16 -15.15
N ASP A 13 -10.05 2.94 -16.22
CA ASP A 13 -11.38 3.19 -16.77
C ASP A 13 -11.98 1.91 -17.40
N ASP A 14 -11.18 1.14 -18.15
CA ASP A 14 -11.62 -0.14 -18.71
C ASP A 14 -12.07 -1.14 -17.63
N ILE A 15 -11.33 -1.23 -16.54
CA ILE A 15 -11.66 -2.18 -15.47
C ILE A 15 -12.82 -1.65 -14.62
N ASN A 16 -12.75 -0.41 -14.15
CA ASN A 16 -13.71 0.09 -13.17
C ASN A 16 -15.02 0.55 -13.81
N ILE A 17 -14.97 1.23 -14.97
CA ILE A 17 -16.17 1.74 -15.64
C ILE A 17 -16.74 0.66 -16.55
N ASN A 18 -15.99 0.20 -17.55
CA ASN A 18 -16.50 -0.78 -18.52
C ASN A 18 -16.79 -2.12 -17.85
N GLY A 19 -15.95 -2.56 -16.89
CA GLY A 19 -16.24 -3.73 -16.07
C GLY A 19 -17.54 -3.60 -15.26
N THR A 20 -17.85 -2.41 -14.73
CA THR A 20 -19.12 -2.16 -14.03
C THR A 20 -20.30 -2.20 -14.99
N CYS A 21 -20.18 -1.61 -16.18
CA CYS A 21 -21.20 -1.69 -17.23
C CYS A 21 -21.51 -3.15 -17.59
N ASN A 22 -20.47 -3.97 -17.80
CA ASN A 22 -20.62 -5.39 -18.12
C ASN A 22 -21.38 -6.15 -17.01
N VAL A 23 -21.08 -5.88 -15.73
CA VAL A 23 -21.81 -6.48 -14.61
C VAL A 23 -23.27 -6.04 -14.59
N LEU A 24 -23.56 -4.76 -14.81
CA LEU A 24 -24.91 -4.23 -14.87
C LEU A 24 -25.73 -4.83 -16.02
N ASP A 25 -25.11 -4.98 -17.19
CA ASP A 25 -25.74 -5.61 -18.35
C ASP A 25 -26.01 -7.09 -18.10
N ALA A 26 -25.04 -7.82 -17.53
CA ALA A 26 -25.26 -9.20 -17.11
C ALA A 26 -26.40 -9.33 -16.09
N CYS A 27 -26.49 -8.41 -15.13
CA CYS A 27 -27.60 -8.37 -14.17
C CYS A 27 -28.95 -8.16 -14.86
N HIS A 28 -29.00 -7.26 -15.84
CA HIS A 28 -30.21 -6.96 -16.61
C HIS A 28 -30.64 -8.15 -17.48
N GLU A 29 -29.69 -8.83 -18.14
CA GLU A 29 -29.96 -9.96 -19.03
C GLU A 29 -30.41 -11.21 -18.26
N HIS A 30 -29.75 -11.53 -17.14
CA HIS A 30 -29.99 -12.75 -16.37
C HIS A 30 -31.03 -12.57 -15.25
N GLY A 31 -31.59 -11.37 -15.10
CA GLY A 31 -32.59 -11.08 -14.06
C GLY A 31 -32.04 -11.17 -12.64
N VAL A 32 -30.78 -10.77 -12.44
CA VAL A 32 -30.20 -10.63 -11.10
C VAL A 32 -30.97 -9.56 -10.35
N ARG A 33 -31.43 -9.89 -9.14
CA ARG A 33 -32.28 -8.99 -8.34
C ARG A 33 -31.50 -8.03 -7.45
N ARG A 34 -30.25 -8.33 -7.12
CA ARG A 34 -29.51 -7.66 -6.04
C ARG A 34 -28.05 -7.49 -6.42
N LEU A 35 -27.55 -6.26 -6.33
CA LEU A 35 -26.16 -5.92 -6.59
C LEU A 35 -25.63 -4.99 -5.50
N VAL A 36 -24.65 -5.46 -4.74
CA VAL A 36 -23.88 -4.64 -3.79
C VAL A 36 -22.60 -4.23 -4.49
N TYR A 37 -22.36 -2.93 -4.63
CA TYR A 37 -21.17 -2.39 -5.26
C TYR A 37 -20.20 -1.83 -4.21
N VAL A 38 -18.97 -2.37 -4.18
CA VAL A 38 -17.91 -1.81 -3.33
C VAL A 38 -17.32 -0.60 -4.01
N SER A 39 -17.60 0.58 -3.48
CA SER A 39 -17.10 1.87 -3.91
C SER A 39 -15.91 2.33 -3.03
N THR A 40 -15.80 3.63 -2.74
CA THR A 40 -14.72 4.23 -1.94
C THR A 40 -15.17 5.59 -1.41
N TYR A 41 -14.63 6.05 -0.28
CA TYR A 41 -14.84 7.43 0.15
C TYR A 41 -14.23 8.47 -0.80
N ASN A 42 -13.27 8.06 -1.66
CA ASN A 42 -12.67 8.97 -2.64
C ASN A 42 -13.68 9.53 -3.64
N VAL A 43 -14.91 8.99 -3.74
CA VAL A 43 -15.95 9.54 -4.63
C VAL A 43 -16.45 10.92 -4.17
N VAL A 44 -16.22 11.30 -2.92
CA VAL A 44 -16.54 12.64 -2.36
C VAL A 44 -15.31 13.41 -1.87
N PHE A 45 -14.14 12.76 -1.76
CA PHE A 45 -12.93 13.35 -1.22
C PHE A 45 -11.91 13.67 -2.32
N GLY A 46 -11.50 14.94 -2.38
CA GLY A 46 -10.52 15.44 -3.36
C GLY A 46 -9.32 16.18 -2.79
N GLY A 47 -9.06 16.06 -1.48
CA GLY A 47 -7.90 16.68 -0.83
C GLY A 47 -8.22 17.86 0.09
N GLU A 48 -9.49 18.26 0.21
CA GLU A 48 -9.96 19.20 1.22
C GLU A 48 -10.41 18.48 2.51
N PRO A 49 -10.25 19.09 3.69
CA PRO A 49 -10.62 18.45 4.95
C PRO A 49 -12.11 18.11 5.05
N ILE A 50 -12.44 16.90 5.51
CA ILE A 50 -13.82 16.46 5.78
C ILE A 50 -13.90 15.95 7.21
N VAL A 51 -14.71 16.59 8.04
CA VAL A 51 -14.86 16.23 9.45
C VAL A 51 -16.26 15.67 9.66
N ASN A 52 -16.35 14.37 9.94
CA ASN A 52 -17.62 13.67 10.17
C ASN A 52 -18.60 13.80 8.98
N GLY A 53 -18.10 13.66 7.76
CA GLY A 53 -18.91 13.73 6.54
C GLY A 53 -19.92 12.59 6.44
N ASN A 54 -21.03 12.77 5.74
CA ASN A 54 -22.05 11.74 5.55
C ASN A 54 -22.50 11.65 4.08
N GLU A 55 -23.50 10.82 3.79
CA GLU A 55 -23.96 10.52 2.44
C GLU A 55 -24.62 11.70 1.71
N THR A 56 -24.87 12.84 2.37
CA THR A 56 -25.38 14.05 1.71
C THR A 56 -24.28 14.84 0.99
N LEU A 57 -23.01 14.51 1.24
CA LEU A 57 -21.89 15.11 0.53
C LEU A 57 -22.02 14.90 -0.98
N PRO A 58 -21.83 15.95 -1.79
CA PRO A 58 -21.86 15.82 -3.24
C PRO A 58 -20.69 14.96 -3.71
N TYR A 59 -20.87 14.32 -4.87
CA TYR A 59 -19.75 13.72 -5.58
C TYR A 59 -18.69 14.78 -5.84
N PHE A 60 -17.43 14.41 -5.64
CA PHE A 60 -16.33 15.28 -6.00
C PHE A 60 -16.31 15.46 -7.53
N PRO A 61 -16.05 16.68 -8.04
CA PRO A 61 -16.09 16.93 -9.48
C PRO A 61 -15.15 15.99 -10.25
N ILE A 62 -15.65 15.40 -11.33
CA ILE A 62 -14.95 14.36 -12.12
C ILE A 62 -13.61 14.88 -12.65
N GLU A 63 -13.56 16.15 -13.07
CA GLU A 63 -12.37 16.77 -13.66
C GLU A 63 -11.30 17.15 -12.63
N ASP A 64 -11.67 17.26 -11.35
CA ASP A 64 -10.77 17.72 -10.29
C ASP A 64 -10.08 16.56 -9.56
N HIS A 65 -10.48 15.30 -9.84
CA HIS A 65 -9.90 14.14 -9.18
C HIS A 65 -8.39 14.04 -9.42
N VAL A 66 -7.65 13.94 -8.32
CA VAL A 66 -6.18 13.80 -8.31
C VAL A 66 -5.68 12.42 -8.73
N ASP A 67 -6.56 11.41 -8.80
CA ASP A 67 -6.24 10.07 -9.29
C ASP A 67 -7.38 9.44 -10.11
N ALA A 68 -7.00 8.67 -11.13
CA ALA A 68 -7.93 7.98 -12.03
C ALA A 68 -8.82 6.96 -11.31
N TYR A 69 -8.35 6.40 -10.18
CA TYR A 69 -9.13 5.44 -9.40
C TYR A 69 -10.33 6.11 -8.72
N GLY A 70 -10.13 7.22 -8.02
CA GLY A 70 -11.23 8.00 -7.43
C GLY A 70 -12.26 8.41 -8.48
N ARG A 71 -11.79 8.94 -9.62
CA ARG A 71 -12.62 9.34 -10.76
C ARG A 71 -13.47 8.20 -11.31
N SER A 72 -12.84 7.10 -11.69
CA SER A 72 -13.51 5.94 -12.29
C SER A 72 -14.49 5.27 -11.33
N LYS A 73 -14.14 5.17 -10.03
CA LYS A 73 -15.07 4.66 -9.00
C LYS A 73 -16.27 5.57 -8.79
N SER A 74 -16.10 6.89 -8.89
CA SER A 74 -17.20 7.87 -8.83
C SER A 74 -18.19 7.67 -9.98
N ILE A 75 -17.69 7.56 -11.22
CA ILE A 75 -18.51 7.29 -12.41
C ILE A 75 -19.25 5.95 -12.27
N ALA A 76 -18.53 4.89 -11.90
CA ALA A 76 -19.10 3.55 -11.75
C ALA A 76 -20.15 3.47 -10.63
N GLU A 77 -19.93 4.12 -9.47
CA GLU A 77 -20.94 4.19 -8.41
C GLU A 77 -22.23 4.86 -8.90
N GLN A 78 -22.10 6.00 -9.61
CA GLN A 78 -23.25 6.68 -10.17
C GLN A 78 -24.01 5.82 -11.18
N LEU A 79 -23.32 5.03 -12.02
CA LEU A 79 -23.96 4.09 -12.96
C LEU A 79 -24.73 2.99 -12.23
N VAL A 80 -24.16 2.43 -11.15
CA VAL A 80 -24.81 1.40 -10.34
C VAL A 80 -26.06 1.94 -9.65
N LEU A 81 -25.97 3.11 -9.02
CA LEU A 81 -27.11 3.70 -8.31
C LEU A 81 -28.21 4.16 -9.27
N LYS A 82 -27.85 4.69 -10.46
CA LYS A 82 -28.82 5.00 -11.53
C LYS A 82 -29.52 3.76 -12.09
N SER A 83 -28.89 2.58 -11.99
CA SER A 83 -29.46 1.31 -12.43
C SER A 83 -30.39 0.67 -11.39
N ASN A 84 -30.55 1.27 -10.21
CA ASN A 84 -31.49 0.79 -9.20
C ASN A 84 -32.92 0.78 -9.73
N ALA A 85 -33.68 -0.24 -9.35
CA ALA A 85 -35.04 -0.53 -9.81
C ALA A 85 -35.20 -0.76 -11.33
N ARG A 86 -34.10 -0.93 -12.08
CA ARG A 86 -34.16 -1.30 -13.50
C ARG A 86 -34.84 -2.66 -13.65
N GLN A 87 -35.77 -2.77 -14.59
CA GLN A 87 -36.47 -4.04 -14.88
C GLN A 87 -35.53 -5.02 -15.58
N ALA A 88 -35.65 -6.30 -15.27
CA ALA A 88 -34.94 -7.36 -15.98
C ALA A 88 -35.47 -7.50 -17.42
N LYS A 89 -34.60 -7.93 -18.34
CA LYS A 89 -34.99 -8.21 -19.72
C LYS A 89 -35.93 -9.41 -19.81
N SER A 90 -35.72 -10.41 -18.95
CA SER A 90 -36.48 -11.66 -18.93
C SER A 90 -37.87 -11.54 -18.31
N SER A 91 -38.09 -10.59 -17.39
CA SER A 91 -39.39 -10.40 -16.74
C SER A 91 -39.58 -8.96 -16.26
N LYS A 92 -40.73 -8.37 -16.62
CA LYS A 92 -41.14 -7.03 -16.15
C LYS A 92 -41.44 -6.98 -14.64
N SER A 93 -41.65 -8.13 -13.98
CA SER A 93 -41.89 -8.19 -12.53
C SER A 93 -40.59 -8.19 -11.72
N THR A 94 -39.46 -8.53 -12.34
CA THR A 94 -38.16 -8.62 -11.68
C THR A 94 -37.44 -7.28 -11.80
N ARG A 95 -37.02 -6.73 -10.66
CA ARG A 95 -36.25 -5.48 -10.58
C ARG A 95 -34.87 -5.73 -9.99
N LEU A 96 -33.88 -5.02 -10.51
CA LEU A 96 -32.54 -4.98 -9.94
C LEU A 96 -32.50 -3.91 -8.84
N TYR A 97 -32.28 -4.32 -7.59
CA TYR A 97 -31.98 -3.42 -6.49
C TYR A 97 -30.48 -3.32 -6.29
N THR A 98 -29.97 -2.09 -6.22
CA THR A 98 -28.54 -1.84 -6.09
C THR A 98 -28.24 -1.01 -4.84
N CYS A 99 -27.07 -1.19 -4.25
CA CYS A 99 -26.53 -0.27 -3.24
C CYS A 99 -25.01 -0.14 -3.38
N ALA A 100 -24.44 0.91 -2.78
CA ALA A 100 -23.01 1.17 -2.81
C ALA A 100 -22.42 1.25 -1.40
N ILE A 101 -21.29 0.60 -1.18
CA ILE A 101 -20.53 0.65 0.06
C ILE A 101 -19.29 1.50 -0.16
N ARG A 102 -19.12 2.58 0.60
CA ARG A 102 -17.98 3.50 0.57
C ARG A 102 -17.08 3.21 1.78
N PRO A 103 -16.22 2.19 1.71
CA PRO A 103 -15.34 1.85 2.83
C PRO A 103 -14.27 2.92 3.05
N ALA A 104 -13.87 3.09 4.31
CA ALA A 104 -12.64 3.79 4.70
C ALA A 104 -11.37 3.02 4.27
N ALA A 105 -10.18 3.46 4.69
CA ALA A 105 -8.94 2.76 4.39
C ALA A 105 -8.95 1.36 5.02
N ILE A 106 -8.81 0.32 4.19
CA ILE A 106 -8.94 -1.08 4.64
C ILE A 106 -7.59 -1.57 5.17
N TYR A 107 -7.61 -2.26 6.31
CA TYR A 107 -6.45 -2.97 6.86
C TYR A 107 -6.87 -4.32 7.44
N GLY A 108 -5.92 -5.24 7.57
CA GLY A 108 -6.18 -6.56 8.11
C GLY A 108 -5.25 -7.62 7.54
N PRO A 109 -5.33 -8.86 8.05
CA PRO A 109 -4.77 -10.03 7.40
C PRO A 109 -5.25 -10.13 5.95
N GLY A 110 -4.35 -10.44 5.02
CA GLY A 110 -4.68 -10.55 3.59
C GLY A 110 -4.85 -9.23 2.85
N GLU A 111 -4.56 -8.07 3.45
CA GLU A 111 -4.46 -6.82 2.70
C GLU A 111 -3.20 -6.85 1.82
N GLU A 112 -3.41 -6.88 0.50
CA GLU A 112 -2.34 -7.09 -0.49
C GLU A 112 -1.97 -5.83 -1.30
N ARG A 113 -2.49 -4.66 -0.96
CA ARG A 113 -2.27 -3.45 -1.77
C ARG A 113 -1.39 -2.42 -1.09
N HIS A 114 -1.82 -1.86 0.03
CA HIS A 114 -1.18 -0.70 0.64
C HIS A 114 -0.10 -1.09 1.65
N LEU A 115 -0.39 -2.02 2.56
CA LEU A 115 0.56 -2.49 3.57
C LEU A 115 1.79 -3.18 2.93
N PRO A 116 1.68 -4.06 1.94
CA PRO A 116 2.87 -4.67 1.33
C PRO A 116 3.80 -3.63 0.71
N ARG A 117 3.25 -2.60 0.05
CA ARG A 117 4.07 -1.53 -0.55
C ARG A 117 4.78 -0.71 0.54
N ILE A 118 4.06 -0.29 1.57
CA ILE A 118 4.61 0.46 2.70
C ILE A 118 5.73 -0.35 3.38
N LEU A 119 5.50 -1.64 3.59
CA LEU A 119 6.52 -2.54 4.17
C LEU A 119 7.71 -2.73 3.23
N SER A 120 7.51 -2.79 1.90
CA SER A 120 8.65 -2.83 0.96
C SER A 120 9.52 -1.57 1.06
N LEU A 121 8.90 -0.39 1.21
CA LEU A 121 9.62 0.87 1.44
C LEU A 121 10.36 0.86 2.78
N ALA A 122 9.75 0.27 3.82
CA ALA A 122 10.39 0.11 5.12
C ALA A 122 11.61 -0.81 5.06
N LYS A 123 11.50 -1.96 4.39
CA LYS A 123 12.61 -2.90 4.13
C LYS A 123 13.76 -2.20 3.41
N LEU A 124 13.45 -1.38 2.41
CA LEU A 124 14.45 -0.60 1.67
C LEU A 124 15.03 0.59 2.46
N GLY A 125 14.51 0.91 3.66
CA GLY A 125 14.90 2.08 4.44
C GLY A 125 14.36 3.41 3.91
N LEU A 126 13.42 3.37 2.97
CA LEU A 126 12.85 4.53 2.28
C LEU A 126 11.61 5.11 2.99
N ALA A 127 11.03 4.39 3.95
CA ALA A 127 9.89 4.85 4.75
C ALA A 127 10.32 5.65 6.01
N PHE A 128 11.12 6.71 5.84
CA PHE A 128 11.72 7.47 6.96
C PHE A 128 10.97 8.78 7.33
N PHE A 129 9.93 9.15 6.57
CA PHE A 129 9.15 10.37 6.78
C PHE A 129 7.68 10.09 7.17
N LYS A 130 7.09 11.02 7.93
CA LYS A 130 5.65 11.13 8.24
C LYS A 130 5.09 12.34 7.52
N ILE A 131 3.88 12.24 6.99
CA ILE A 131 3.21 13.34 6.28
C ILE A 131 2.04 13.84 7.10
N GLY A 132 1.90 15.17 7.14
CA GLY A 132 0.83 15.84 7.86
C GLY A 132 1.15 16.04 9.35
N GLY A 133 0.34 16.87 9.98
CA GLY A 133 0.47 17.19 11.40
C GLY A 133 -0.01 16.05 12.32
N PRO A 134 0.31 16.12 13.63
CA PRO A 134 -0.11 15.12 14.61
C PRO A 134 -1.65 15.04 14.77
N ASN A 135 -2.35 16.11 14.41
CA ASN A 135 -3.80 16.23 14.52
C ASN A 135 -4.55 15.74 13.27
N VAL A 136 -3.84 15.29 12.22
CA VAL A 136 -4.48 14.73 11.04
C VAL A 136 -5.12 13.39 11.42
N LYS A 137 -6.42 13.26 11.14
CA LYS A 137 -7.21 12.06 11.46
C LYS A 137 -7.87 11.49 10.22
N THR A 138 -7.84 10.17 10.11
CA THR A 138 -8.43 9.39 9.02
C THR A 138 -9.13 8.17 9.57
N ASP A 139 -10.22 7.76 8.92
CA ASP A 139 -10.88 6.50 9.26
C ASP A 139 -10.17 5.30 8.66
N TRP A 140 -10.21 4.21 9.43
CA TRP A 140 -9.78 2.89 9.00
C TRP A 140 -10.93 1.89 9.18
N LEU A 141 -10.89 0.82 8.40
CA LEU A 141 -11.87 -0.25 8.39
C LEU A 141 -11.15 -1.60 8.42
N TYR A 142 -11.40 -2.39 9.45
CA TYR A 142 -10.88 -3.75 9.50
C TYR A 142 -11.56 -4.64 8.45
N VAL A 143 -10.80 -5.52 7.81
CA VAL A 143 -11.28 -6.36 6.69
C VAL A 143 -12.52 -7.19 7.05
N ASP A 144 -12.62 -7.75 8.25
CA ASP A 144 -13.80 -8.53 8.64
C ASP A 144 -15.03 -7.66 8.87
N ASN A 145 -14.84 -6.42 9.36
CA ASN A 145 -15.92 -5.45 9.49
C ASN A 145 -16.43 -5.01 8.11
N LEU A 146 -15.56 -4.92 7.10
CA LEU A 146 -15.98 -4.71 5.71
C LEU A 146 -16.84 -5.89 5.21
N VAL A 147 -16.42 -7.12 5.46
CA VAL A 147 -17.19 -8.31 5.05
C VAL A 147 -18.57 -8.32 5.72
N LEU A 148 -18.64 -8.00 7.01
CA LEU A 148 -19.91 -7.81 7.72
C LEU A 148 -20.78 -6.76 7.04
N ALA A 149 -20.24 -5.59 6.72
CA ALA A 149 -20.99 -4.53 6.05
C ALA A 149 -21.56 -4.97 4.69
N LEU A 150 -20.80 -5.77 3.93
CA LEU A 150 -21.26 -6.30 2.64
C LEU A 150 -22.39 -7.32 2.79
N ILE A 151 -22.32 -8.17 3.81
CA ILE A 151 -23.39 -9.11 4.15
C ILE A 151 -24.66 -8.34 4.55
N LEU A 152 -24.54 -7.36 5.44
CA LEU A 152 -25.66 -6.53 5.88
C LEU A 152 -26.27 -5.72 4.74
N ALA A 153 -25.45 -5.18 3.84
CA ALA A 153 -25.91 -4.48 2.64
C ALA A 153 -26.69 -5.41 1.71
N SER A 154 -26.21 -6.65 1.52
CA SER A 154 -26.91 -7.68 0.75
C SER A 154 -28.26 -8.03 1.38
N MET A 155 -28.31 -8.19 2.71
CA MET A 155 -29.55 -8.41 3.46
C MET A 155 -30.50 -7.21 3.36
N GLY A 156 -29.97 -5.98 3.35
CA GLY A 156 -30.73 -4.74 3.17
C GLY A 156 -31.38 -4.60 1.79
N LEU A 157 -30.93 -5.38 0.79
CA LEU A 157 -31.51 -5.46 -0.56
C LEU A 157 -32.55 -6.58 -0.72
N LEU A 158 -32.84 -7.36 0.33
CA LEU A 158 -33.87 -8.40 0.26
C LEU A 158 -35.27 -7.77 0.09
N ASP A 159 -35.92 -8.16 -0.99
CA ASP A 159 -37.27 -7.77 -1.44
C ASP A 159 -38.34 -8.84 -1.14
N ASP A 160 -37.93 -9.98 -0.59
CA ASP A 160 -38.76 -11.18 -0.37
C ASP A 160 -38.90 -11.56 1.12
N ILE A 161 -38.61 -10.64 2.04
CA ILE A 161 -38.80 -10.88 3.48
C ILE A 161 -40.31 -10.91 3.80
N PRO A 162 -40.85 -12.03 4.35
CA PRO A 162 -42.26 -12.11 4.72
C PRO A 162 -42.67 -10.98 5.67
N GLY A 163 -43.78 -10.31 5.37
CA GLY A 163 -44.29 -9.18 6.17
C GLY A 163 -43.64 -7.83 5.90
N ARG A 164 -42.52 -7.76 5.16
CA ARG A 164 -41.91 -6.50 4.74
C ARG A 164 -42.36 -6.15 3.31
N LYS A 165 -43.35 -5.26 3.20
CA LYS A 165 -43.81 -4.74 1.90
C LYS A 165 -43.07 -3.43 1.57
N GLY A 166 -42.68 -3.25 0.31
CA GLY A 166 -42.08 -2.02 -0.20
C GLY A 166 -40.69 -2.22 -0.78
N THR A 167 -40.03 -1.10 -1.10
CA THR A 167 -38.66 -1.08 -1.61
C THR A 167 -37.68 -1.50 -0.50
N PRO A 168 -36.68 -2.36 -0.77
CA PRO A 168 -35.66 -2.71 0.21
C PRO A 168 -34.94 -1.46 0.73
N VAL A 169 -34.59 -1.44 2.01
CA VAL A 169 -34.01 -0.24 2.66
C VAL A 169 -32.70 0.20 2.00
N ALA A 170 -31.90 -0.75 1.53
CA ALA A 170 -30.62 -0.45 0.88
C ALA A 170 -30.75 -0.01 -0.58
N ALA A 171 -31.93 -0.15 -1.20
CA ALA A 171 -32.09 0.07 -2.63
C ALA A 171 -31.85 1.54 -3.01
N GLY A 172 -30.93 1.76 -3.94
CA GLY A 172 -30.52 3.07 -4.43
C GLY A 172 -29.67 3.87 -3.43
N GLN A 173 -29.25 3.25 -2.32
CA GLN A 173 -28.51 3.94 -1.28
C GLN A 173 -26.99 3.71 -1.39
N ALA A 174 -26.23 4.72 -0.99
CA ALA A 174 -24.83 4.58 -0.63
C ALA A 174 -24.67 4.61 0.90
N TYR A 175 -23.59 4.00 1.41
CA TYR A 175 -23.27 3.94 2.84
C TYR A 175 -21.77 4.09 3.09
N PHE A 176 -21.37 5.00 3.97
CA PHE A 176 -20.01 5.04 4.49
C PHE A 176 -19.81 3.95 5.55
N ILE A 177 -18.71 3.21 5.44
CA ILE A 177 -18.36 2.13 6.37
C ILE A 177 -16.97 2.37 6.94
N CYS A 178 -16.87 2.44 8.28
CA CYS A 178 -15.63 2.55 9.03
C CYS A 178 -15.76 1.88 10.41
N ASP A 179 -14.66 1.80 11.15
CA ASP A 179 -14.64 1.26 12.52
C ASP A 179 -15.04 2.32 13.59
N GLY A 180 -15.36 3.56 13.18
CA GLY A 180 -15.83 4.62 14.08
C GLY A 180 -14.76 5.23 14.98
N ALA A 181 -13.48 5.04 14.67
CA ALA A 181 -12.35 5.56 15.43
C ALA A 181 -11.39 6.35 14.52
N PRO A 182 -11.64 7.65 14.27
CA PRO A 182 -10.74 8.49 13.49
C PRO A 182 -9.39 8.66 14.20
N VAL A 183 -8.31 8.23 13.53
CA VAL A 183 -6.96 8.14 14.12
C VAL A 183 -5.91 8.74 13.20
N ASN A 184 -4.76 9.09 13.76
CA ASN A 184 -3.61 9.43 12.94
C ASN A 184 -3.00 8.15 12.35
N THR A 185 -2.93 8.06 11.02
CA THR A 185 -2.44 6.87 10.30
C THR A 185 -1.04 6.45 10.75
N PHE A 186 -0.13 7.41 10.96
CA PHE A 186 1.24 7.09 11.35
C PHE A 186 1.34 6.56 12.78
N GLU A 187 0.53 7.09 13.71
CA GLU A 187 0.54 6.67 15.11
C GLU A 187 -0.21 5.36 15.34
N PHE A 188 -1.32 5.14 14.63
CA PHE A 188 -2.16 3.96 14.83
C PHE A 188 -1.70 2.73 14.02
N ILE A 189 -1.43 2.87 12.71
CA ILE A 189 -1.05 1.73 11.86
C ILE A 189 0.47 1.63 11.72
N ILE A 190 1.11 2.69 11.20
CA ILE A 190 2.48 2.59 10.68
C ILE A 190 3.51 2.37 11.79
N SER A 191 3.48 3.17 12.85
CA SER A 191 4.48 3.09 13.91
C SER A 191 4.41 1.76 14.69
N PRO A 192 3.23 1.28 15.12
CA PRO A 192 3.13 -0.02 15.79
C PRO A 192 3.53 -1.19 14.89
N LEU A 193 3.11 -1.17 13.61
CA LEU A 193 3.49 -2.21 12.65
C LEU A 193 5.00 -2.26 12.42
N PHE A 194 5.64 -1.10 12.20
CA PHE A 194 7.08 -1.04 11.96
C PHE A 194 7.89 -1.47 13.18
N ARG A 195 7.52 -1.01 14.38
CA ARG A 195 8.17 -1.44 15.63
C ARG A 195 8.06 -2.95 15.81
N SER A 196 6.87 -3.51 15.62
CA SER A 196 6.61 -4.95 15.81
C SER A 196 7.33 -5.83 14.80
N LEU A 197 7.68 -5.27 13.64
CA LEU A 197 8.46 -5.94 12.60
C LEU A 197 9.95 -5.57 12.63
N GLY A 198 10.41 -4.77 13.60
CA GLY A 198 11.82 -4.38 13.72
C GLY A 198 12.31 -3.41 12.64
N TYR A 199 11.42 -2.67 11.97
CA TYR A 199 11.79 -1.63 11.02
C TYR A 199 11.95 -0.26 11.69
N ALA A 200 12.75 0.61 11.08
CA ALA A 200 12.90 1.99 11.53
C ALA A 200 11.58 2.75 11.39
N VAL A 201 11.08 3.28 12.50
CA VAL A 201 9.87 4.11 12.51
C VAL A 201 10.19 5.46 11.85
N PRO A 202 9.32 6.00 10.97
CA PRO A 202 9.54 7.30 10.36
C PRO A 202 9.67 8.40 11.43
N ARG A 203 10.67 9.27 11.32
CA ARG A 203 10.94 10.36 12.29
C ARG A 203 10.88 11.75 11.68
N VAL A 204 11.20 11.85 10.39
CA VAL A 204 11.20 13.13 9.66
C VAL A 204 9.76 13.54 9.43
N LYS A 205 9.38 14.74 9.84
CA LYS A 205 8.06 15.30 9.53
C LYS A 205 8.14 16.03 8.20
N LEU A 206 7.18 15.77 7.32
CA LEU A 206 7.06 16.39 6.02
C LEU A 206 5.71 17.07 5.92
N ASP A 207 5.72 18.39 5.77
CA ASP A 207 4.49 19.16 5.63
C ASP A 207 3.78 18.81 4.32
N THR A 208 2.45 18.79 4.37
CA THR A 208 1.61 18.35 3.25
C THR A 208 1.91 19.08 1.93
N PRO A 209 2.11 20.43 1.88
CA PRO A 209 2.45 21.11 0.63
C PRO A 209 3.80 20.68 0.03
N ILE A 210 4.80 20.44 0.88
CA ILE A 210 6.14 19.98 0.45
C ILE A 210 6.03 18.54 -0.07
N ALA A 211 5.31 17.67 0.66
CA ALA A 211 5.02 16.32 0.23
C ALA A 211 4.30 16.30 -1.14
N LEU A 212 3.34 17.21 -1.35
CA LEU A 212 2.65 17.35 -2.64
C LEU A 212 3.61 17.73 -3.76
N ALA A 213 4.49 18.71 -3.55
CA ALA A 213 5.49 19.09 -4.54
C ALA A 213 6.41 17.91 -4.93
N ILE A 214 6.92 17.18 -3.94
CA ILE A 214 7.74 15.96 -4.16
C ILE A 214 6.94 14.90 -4.90
N SER A 215 5.69 14.67 -4.51
CA SER A 215 4.83 13.66 -5.15
C SER A 215 4.49 13.99 -6.60
N ARG A 216 4.35 15.28 -6.95
CA ARG A 216 4.14 15.74 -8.34
C ARG A 216 5.38 15.48 -9.19
N PHE A 217 6.58 15.62 -8.63
CA PHE A 217 7.81 15.22 -9.30
C PHE A 217 7.83 13.70 -9.58
N PHE A 218 7.50 12.86 -8.60
CA PHE A 218 7.40 11.41 -8.84
C PHE A 218 6.34 11.03 -9.85
N LEU A 219 5.19 11.71 -9.83
CA LEU A 219 4.13 11.54 -10.83
C LEU A 219 4.65 11.88 -12.23
N PHE A 220 5.33 13.03 -12.38
CA PHE A 220 5.95 13.42 -13.65
C PHE A 220 6.93 12.36 -14.16
N ILE A 221 7.82 11.84 -13.30
CA ILE A 221 8.73 10.75 -13.65
C ILE A 221 7.96 9.49 -14.09
N CYS A 222 6.93 9.08 -13.35
CA CYS A 222 6.12 7.91 -13.73
C CYS A 222 5.44 8.11 -15.10
N THR A 223 4.96 9.32 -15.40
CA THR A 223 4.36 9.66 -16.69
C THR A 223 5.38 9.61 -17.83
N LEU A 224 6.63 10.07 -17.63
CA LEU A 224 7.69 9.95 -18.63
C LEU A 224 7.99 8.48 -18.99
N PHE A 225 7.90 7.59 -18.01
CA PHE A 225 8.13 6.16 -18.20
C PHE A 225 6.84 5.35 -18.43
N TYR A 226 5.72 6.00 -18.77
CA TYR A 226 4.41 5.36 -18.91
C TYR A 226 4.41 4.06 -19.72
N PRO A 227 5.04 4.00 -20.92
CA PRO A 227 5.06 2.77 -21.74
C PRO A 227 5.71 1.56 -21.07
N TRP A 228 6.54 1.79 -20.05
CA TRP A 228 7.30 0.76 -19.35
C TRP A 228 6.84 0.56 -17.91
N LEU A 229 5.74 1.19 -17.45
CA LEU A 229 5.31 1.12 -16.04
C LEU A 229 5.06 -0.30 -15.55
N ASP A 230 4.56 -1.18 -16.41
CA ASP A 230 4.33 -2.61 -16.12
C ASP A 230 5.64 -3.42 -15.99
N SER A 231 6.78 -2.83 -16.37
CA SER A 231 8.08 -3.46 -16.22
C SER A 231 8.45 -3.59 -14.74
N LYS A 232 8.87 -4.81 -14.37
CA LYS A 232 9.39 -5.14 -13.02
C LYS A 232 10.64 -4.34 -12.66
N TRP A 233 11.35 -3.80 -13.64
CA TRP A 233 12.57 -3.01 -13.46
C TRP A 233 12.33 -1.59 -12.98
N ILE A 234 11.14 -1.03 -13.23
CA ILE A 234 10.83 0.31 -12.72
C ILE A 234 10.48 0.19 -11.24
N ALA A 235 11.07 1.01 -10.39
CA ALA A 235 10.73 1.03 -8.97
C ALA A 235 9.32 1.60 -8.74
N GLN A 236 8.66 1.16 -7.66
CA GLN A 236 7.43 1.83 -7.21
C GLN A 236 7.78 3.27 -6.79
N PRO A 237 6.95 4.29 -7.13
CA PRO A 237 7.18 5.65 -6.67
C PRO A 237 7.19 5.68 -5.14
N LEU A 238 7.97 6.58 -4.54
CA LEU A 238 7.95 6.74 -3.07
C LEU A 238 6.57 7.16 -2.60
N ILE A 239 5.98 8.15 -3.27
CA ILE A 239 4.67 8.67 -2.94
C ILE A 239 4.05 9.39 -4.15
N LEU A 240 2.73 9.31 -4.28
CA LEU A 240 1.94 10.01 -5.29
C LEU A 240 0.97 11.02 -4.65
N PRO A 241 0.49 12.05 -5.39
CA PRO A 241 -0.33 13.12 -4.81
C PRO A 241 -1.56 12.64 -4.05
N ALA A 242 -2.30 11.69 -4.62
CA ALA A 242 -3.47 11.09 -3.96
C ALA A 242 -3.12 10.35 -2.66
N GLU A 243 -1.90 9.83 -2.52
CA GLU A 243 -1.43 9.21 -1.28
C GLU A 243 -1.08 10.26 -0.24
N VAL A 244 -0.49 11.39 -0.66
CA VAL A 244 -0.25 12.54 0.21
C VAL A 244 -1.56 13.05 0.81
N TYR A 245 -2.61 13.24 0.00
CA TYR A 245 -3.91 13.67 0.50
C TYR A 245 -4.51 12.67 1.50
N LYS A 246 -4.39 11.36 1.23
CA LYS A 246 -4.91 10.29 2.10
C LYS A 246 -4.25 10.19 3.47
N VAL A 247 -3.04 10.68 3.65
CA VAL A 247 -2.37 10.64 4.97
C VAL A 247 -2.11 12.03 5.57
N GLY A 248 -2.12 13.07 4.74
CA GLY A 248 -1.75 14.43 5.11
C GLY A 248 -2.93 15.39 5.33
N VAL A 249 -4.16 14.96 5.03
CA VAL A 249 -5.38 15.77 5.19
C VAL A 249 -6.40 15.02 6.03
N THR A 250 -7.02 15.71 6.99
CA THR A 250 -8.06 15.13 7.85
C THR A 250 -9.31 14.81 7.05
N HIS A 251 -9.70 13.54 7.01
CA HIS A 251 -10.96 13.10 6.42
C HIS A 251 -11.51 11.89 7.15
N TYR A 252 -12.72 12.00 7.67
CA TYR A 252 -13.44 10.89 8.30
C TYR A 252 -14.95 11.07 8.15
N PHE A 253 -15.67 9.96 8.13
CA PHE A 253 -17.06 9.88 7.72
C PHE A 253 -17.91 9.18 8.78
N SER A 254 -19.15 9.62 8.90
CA SER A 254 -20.17 9.03 9.75
C SER A 254 -20.70 7.75 9.10
N PHE A 255 -20.68 6.65 9.85
CA PHE A 255 -21.35 5.40 9.48
C PHE A 255 -22.76 5.28 10.06
N LEU A 256 -23.33 6.38 10.61
CA LEU A 256 -24.63 6.36 11.29
C LEU A 256 -25.76 5.85 10.41
N LYS A 257 -25.78 6.23 9.13
CA LYS A 257 -26.77 5.74 8.17
C LYS A 257 -26.70 4.22 8.01
N ALA A 258 -25.49 3.65 7.89
CA ALA A 258 -25.30 2.21 7.81
C ALA A 258 -25.74 1.51 9.11
N LYS A 259 -25.49 2.13 10.27
CA LYS A 259 -25.95 1.62 11.57
C LYS A 259 -27.48 1.59 11.66
N GLU A 260 -28.14 2.68 11.26
CA GLU A 260 -29.59 2.83 11.37
C GLU A 260 -30.35 1.99 10.34
N GLU A 261 -29.89 1.95 9.09
CA GLU A 261 -30.60 1.29 8.00
C GLU A 261 -30.21 -0.17 7.81
N LEU A 262 -28.93 -0.52 8.03
CA LEU A 262 -28.40 -1.88 7.82
C LEU A 262 -28.12 -2.62 9.13
N GLY A 263 -28.17 -1.95 10.28
CA GLY A 263 -27.77 -2.53 11.56
C GLY A 263 -26.25 -2.69 11.70
N TYR A 264 -25.45 -1.96 10.90
CA TYR A 264 -24.00 -2.09 10.95
C TYR A 264 -23.41 -1.60 12.27
N VAL A 265 -22.74 -2.51 12.97
CA VAL A 265 -21.94 -2.24 14.16
C VAL A 265 -20.61 -2.98 13.98
N PRO A 266 -19.45 -2.30 14.02
CA PRO A 266 -18.14 -2.95 13.93
C PRO A 266 -18.00 -4.04 15.01
N MET A 267 -17.73 -5.27 14.61
CA MET A 267 -17.61 -6.42 15.53
C MET A 267 -16.19 -6.55 16.07
N THR A 268 -15.19 -6.19 15.27
CA THR A 268 -13.79 -6.16 15.68
C THR A 268 -13.39 -4.75 16.04
N SER A 269 -12.81 -4.57 17.23
CA SER A 269 -12.28 -3.26 17.62
C SER A 269 -11.01 -2.92 16.86
N PRO A 270 -10.68 -1.62 16.67
CA PRO A 270 -9.44 -1.23 15.99
C PRO A 270 -8.18 -1.83 16.61
N ARG A 271 -8.15 -1.98 17.94
CA ARG A 271 -7.00 -2.56 18.66
C ARG A 271 -6.82 -4.04 18.35
N GLU A 272 -7.90 -4.81 18.32
CA GLU A 272 -7.88 -6.24 17.96
C GLU A 272 -7.50 -6.42 16.49
N GLY A 273 -8.09 -5.62 15.59
CA GLY A 273 -7.76 -5.64 14.17
C GLY A 273 -6.29 -5.35 13.89
N LEU A 274 -5.70 -4.37 14.60
CA LEU A 274 -4.29 -4.04 14.49
C LEU A 274 -3.40 -5.18 15.01
N ALA A 275 -3.75 -5.79 16.15
CA ALA A 275 -3.01 -6.93 16.70
C ALA A 275 -3.02 -8.14 15.75
N ALA A 276 -4.17 -8.44 15.14
CA ALA A 276 -4.28 -9.49 14.11
C ALA A 276 -3.44 -9.16 12.87
N THR A 277 -3.47 -7.90 12.42
CA THR A 277 -2.66 -7.42 11.29
C THR A 277 -1.16 -7.58 11.55
N ILE A 278 -0.69 -7.17 12.74
CA ILE A 278 0.72 -7.33 13.14
C ILE A 278 1.11 -8.80 13.16
N SER A 279 0.29 -9.66 13.77
CA SER A 279 0.55 -11.10 13.87
C SER A 279 0.66 -11.74 12.48
N TYR A 280 -0.23 -11.38 11.56
CA TYR A 280 -0.19 -11.83 10.17
C TYR A 280 1.12 -11.43 9.47
N TRP A 281 1.55 -10.18 9.63
CA TRP A 281 2.79 -9.70 9.02
C TRP A 281 4.05 -10.26 9.67
N GLN A 282 4.04 -10.54 10.98
CA GLN A 282 5.13 -11.24 11.66
C GLN A 282 5.29 -12.66 11.13
N GLU A 283 4.20 -13.39 10.93
CA GLU A 283 4.23 -14.72 10.31
C GLU A 283 4.76 -14.68 8.88
N ARG A 284 4.33 -13.70 8.05
CA ARG A 284 4.93 -13.52 6.72
C ARG A 284 6.42 -13.20 6.80
N LYS A 285 6.82 -12.30 7.71
CA LYS A 285 8.22 -11.93 7.90
C LYS A 285 9.08 -13.13 8.26
N ARG A 286 8.59 -14.05 9.09
CA ARG A 286 9.30 -15.30 9.42
C ARG A 286 9.58 -16.19 8.20
N ARG A 287 8.83 -16.04 7.11
CA ARG A 287 8.98 -16.82 5.88
C ARG A 287 9.81 -16.11 4.80
N GLU A 288 10.05 -14.82 4.96
CA GLU A 288 10.73 -13.97 3.97
C GLU A 288 12.10 -13.54 4.49
N LEU A 289 13.10 -13.50 3.60
CA LEU A 289 14.39 -12.91 3.89
C LEU A 289 14.37 -11.42 3.59
N ASP A 290 14.61 -10.58 4.60
CA ASP A 290 14.78 -9.15 4.39
C ASP A 290 16.19 -8.84 3.85
N GLY A 291 16.24 -8.15 2.71
CA GLY A 291 17.46 -7.58 2.15
C GLY A 291 17.99 -6.38 2.95
N PRO A 292 19.23 -5.91 2.68
CA PRO A 292 19.71 -4.66 3.26
C PRO A 292 18.90 -3.46 2.75
N THR A 293 18.98 -2.36 3.50
CA THR A 293 18.44 -1.08 3.03
C THR A 293 19.14 -0.64 1.74
N ILE A 294 18.49 0.19 0.94
CA ILE A 294 19.08 0.71 -0.30
C ILE A 294 20.35 1.53 -0.02
N PHE A 295 20.42 2.20 1.12
CA PHE A 295 21.60 2.97 1.51
C PHE A 295 22.79 2.08 1.82
N THR A 296 22.58 0.99 2.55
CA THR A 296 23.61 -0.03 2.81
C THR A 296 24.06 -0.68 1.51
N TRP A 297 23.11 -1.04 0.65
CA TRP A 297 23.39 -1.62 -0.66
C TRP A 297 24.26 -0.69 -1.52
N LEU A 298 23.88 0.58 -1.65
CA LEU A 298 24.65 1.59 -2.40
C LEU A 298 26.03 1.82 -1.78
N ALA A 299 26.12 1.94 -0.45
CA ALA A 299 27.39 2.17 0.23
C ALA A 299 28.39 1.03 -0.01
N VAL A 300 27.95 -0.23 0.13
CA VAL A 300 28.82 -1.40 -0.09
C VAL A 300 29.18 -1.53 -1.56
N THR A 301 28.21 -1.45 -2.48
CA THR A 301 28.47 -1.63 -3.91
C THR A 301 29.39 -0.54 -4.48
N ILE A 302 29.12 0.73 -4.16
CA ILE A 302 29.96 1.85 -4.59
C ILE A 302 31.34 1.75 -3.93
N GLY A 303 31.41 1.44 -2.62
CA GLY A 303 32.67 1.30 -1.90
C GLY A 303 33.54 0.18 -2.46
N MET A 304 32.97 -1.00 -2.69
CA MET A 304 33.68 -2.15 -3.28
C MET A 304 34.12 -1.88 -4.70
N LEU A 305 33.27 -1.26 -5.53
CA LEU A 305 33.64 -0.89 -6.89
C LEU A 305 34.75 0.17 -6.90
N ALA A 306 34.70 1.13 -5.99
CA ALA A 306 35.70 2.18 -5.88
C ALA A 306 37.07 1.61 -5.48
N ILE A 307 37.14 0.78 -4.45
CA ILE A 307 38.41 0.20 -4.02
C ILE A 307 38.95 -0.83 -5.04
N PHE A 308 38.07 -1.62 -5.69
CA PHE A 308 38.46 -2.49 -6.80
C PHE A 308 39.09 -1.69 -7.94
N SER A 309 38.44 -0.60 -8.34
CA SER A 309 38.91 0.26 -9.42
C SER A 309 40.27 0.88 -9.09
N ALA A 310 40.46 1.35 -7.85
CA ALA A 310 41.74 1.87 -7.39
C ALA A 310 42.84 0.79 -7.26
N ALA A 311 42.48 -0.44 -6.89
CA ALA A 311 43.43 -1.52 -6.66
C ALA A 311 43.90 -2.21 -7.96
N CYS A 312 42.98 -2.40 -8.91
CA CYS A 312 43.14 -3.35 -10.01
C CYS A 312 43.13 -2.72 -11.41
N LEU A 313 42.53 -1.54 -11.60
CA LEU A 313 42.38 -0.93 -12.92
C LEU A 313 43.48 0.11 -13.20
N PRO A 314 43.87 0.30 -14.48
CA PRO A 314 44.80 1.36 -14.84
C PRO A 314 44.16 2.75 -14.63
N PRO A 315 44.91 3.75 -14.16
CA PRO A 315 44.38 5.08 -13.84
C PRO A 315 44.18 5.91 -15.12
N VAL A 316 43.11 5.62 -15.86
CA VAL A 316 42.71 6.34 -17.07
C VAL A 316 41.46 7.19 -16.81
N GLY A 317 41.45 8.41 -17.36
CA GLY A 317 40.32 9.35 -17.20
C GLY A 317 39.90 9.57 -15.73
N PRO A 318 38.61 9.38 -15.38
CA PRO A 318 38.10 9.63 -14.03
C PRO A 318 38.70 8.71 -12.96
N LEU A 319 39.24 7.54 -13.33
CA LEU A 319 39.89 6.61 -12.39
C LEU A 319 41.17 7.20 -11.76
N LYS A 320 41.81 8.20 -12.39
CA LYS A 320 42.94 8.92 -11.81
C LYS A 320 42.57 9.60 -10.50
N TRP A 321 41.41 10.27 -10.47
CA TRP A 321 40.91 10.96 -9.29
C TRP A 321 40.55 9.99 -8.18
N LEU A 322 39.86 8.92 -8.54
CA LEU A 322 39.47 7.86 -7.61
C LEU A 322 40.71 7.24 -6.94
N LEU A 323 41.75 6.93 -7.74
CA LEU A 323 43.01 6.42 -7.22
C LEU A 323 43.72 7.44 -6.32
N ALA A 324 43.76 8.72 -6.70
CA ALA A 324 44.38 9.77 -5.90
C ALA A 324 43.72 9.90 -4.52
N ILE A 325 42.38 9.82 -4.44
CA ILE A 325 41.64 9.82 -3.17
C ILE A 325 42.05 8.61 -2.31
N HIS A 326 42.11 7.42 -2.88
CA HIS A 326 42.51 6.22 -2.12
C HIS A 326 43.97 6.29 -1.69
N LEU A 327 44.88 6.82 -2.51
CA LEU A 327 46.28 7.04 -2.14
C LEU A 327 46.44 8.13 -1.08
N PHE A 328 45.60 9.15 -1.09
CA PHE A 328 45.58 10.14 -0.01
C PHE A 328 45.24 9.50 1.34
N VAL A 329 44.25 8.59 1.36
CA VAL A 329 43.81 7.87 2.56
C VAL A 329 44.81 6.77 2.98
N PHE A 330 45.14 5.86 2.07
CA PHE A 330 45.92 4.64 2.36
C PHE A 330 47.43 4.78 2.14
N ARG A 331 47.88 5.91 1.60
CA ARG A 331 49.29 6.32 1.36
C ARG A 331 50.09 5.46 0.38
N LYS A 332 49.76 4.18 0.19
CA LYS A 332 50.51 3.23 -0.64
C LYS A 332 49.60 2.31 -1.45
N MET A 333 49.99 2.03 -2.70
CA MET A 333 49.29 1.08 -3.58
C MET A 333 49.15 -0.33 -2.98
N LEU A 334 50.20 -0.81 -2.31
CA LEU A 334 50.17 -2.11 -1.66
C LEU A 334 49.07 -2.18 -0.59
N VAL A 335 48.89 -1.12 0.19
CA VAL A 335 47.85 -1.06 1.23
C VAL A 335 46.46 -1.09 0.60
N ILE A 336 46.22 -0.34 -0.48
CA ILE A 336 44.93 -0.35 -1.20
C ILE A 336 44.60 -1.77 -1.69
N ARG A 337 45.58 -2.48 -2.29
CA ARG A 337 45.39 -3.86 -2.76
C ARG A 337 45.14 -4.84 -1.63
N LEU A 338 45.86 -4.71 -0.51
CA LEU A 338 45.66 -5.54 0.67
C LEU A 338 44.29 -5.30 1.31
N VAL A 339 43.84 -4.05 1.39
CA VAL A 339 42.50 -3.70 1.91
C VAL A 339 41.41 -4.27 1.00
N PHE A 340 41.56 -4.16 -0.33
CA PHE A 340 40.62 -4.80 -1.25
C PHE A 340 40.58 -6.32 -1.08
N LEU A 341 41.73 -6.97 -1.04
CA LEU A 341 41.80 -8.42 -0.84
C LEU A 341 41.17 -8.84 0.50
N ALA A 342 41.49 -8.12 1.57
CA ALA A 342 40.92 -8.35 2.89
C ALA A 342 39.39 -8.18 2.87
N ALA A 343 38.86 -7.17 2.19
CA ALA A 343 37.42 -6.97 2.03
C ALA A 343 36.77 -8.15 1.27
N VAL A 344 37.35 -8.58 0.14
CA VAL A 344 36.85 -9.73 -0.63
C VAL A 344 36.85 -11.01 0.22
N VAL A 345 37.93 -11.27 0.95
CA VAL A 345 38.04 -12.44 1.85
C VAL A 345 37.01 -12.36 2.97
N ALA A 346 36.82 -11.18 3.58
CA ALA A 346 35.82 -10.98 4.63
C ALA A 346 34.41 -11.28 4.11
N HIS A 347 34.02 -10.73 2.96
CA HIS A 347 32.74 -11.00 2.32
C HIS A 347 32.53 -12.49 2.00
N ALA A 348 33.56 -13.17 1.49
CA ALA A 348 33.53 -14.61 1.22
C ALA A 348 33.35 -15.44 2.50
N ALA A 349 34.16 -15.15 3.52
CA ALA A 349 34.12 -15.85 4.80
C ALA A 349 32.77 -15.64 5.50
N GLU A 350 32.26 -14.40 5.52
CA GLU A 350 30.96 -14.09 6.10
C GLU A 350 29.81 -14.73 5.32
N GLY A 351 29.87 -14.74 3.98
CA GLY A 351 28.87 -15.41 3.16
C GLY A 351 28.77 -16.90 3.48
N VAL A 352 29.92 -17.58 3.54
CA VAL A 352 30.00 -19.00 3.93
C VAL A 352 29.49 -19.22 5.35
N TYR A 353 29.88 -18.37 6.30
CA TYR A 353 29.40 -18.44 7.68
C TYR A 353 27.87 -18.27 7.76
N ALA A 354 27.31 -17.27 7.08
CA ALA A 354 25.87 -17.02 7.02
C ALA A 354 25.12 -18.21 6.42
N TRP A 355 25.67 -18.86 5.39
CA TRP A 355 25.09 -20.07 4.81
C TRP A 355 25.03 -21.24 5.79
N PHE A 356 26.12 -21.50 6.53
CA PHE A 356 26.16 -22.57 7.52
C PHE A 356 25.21 -22.31 8.69
N LEU A 357 25.10 -21.05 9.13
CA LEU A 357 24.16 -20.65 10.18
C LEU A 357 22.71 -20.78 9.69
N ALA A 358 22.41 -20.26 8.51
CA ALA A 358 21.07 -20.32 7.93
C ALA A 358 20.63 -21.76 7.67
N LYS A 359 21.51 -22.69 7.28
CA LYS A 359 21.16 -24.11 7.19
C LYS A 359 20.62 -24.71 8.49
N LYS A 360 21.02 -24.18 9.65
CA LYS A 360 20.55 -24.64 10.97
C LYS A 360 19.23 -23.99 11.38
N VAL A 361 19.02 -22.72 11.03
CA VAL A 361 17.94 -21.88 11.59
C VAL A 361 16.84 -21.56 10.57
N ASP A 362 17.21 -21.39 9.30
CA ASP A 362 16.31 -21.10 8.17
C ASP A 362 16.80 -21.81 6.89
N PRO A 363 16.65 -23.14 6.80
CA PRO A 363 17.19 -23.92 5.69
C PRO A 363 16.55 -23.56 4.35
N ARG A 364 15.34 -22.98 4.35
CA ARG A 364 14.63 -22.58 3.13
C ARG A 364 15.30 -21.40 2.43
N ASN A 365 15.83 -20.43 3.19
CA ASN A 365 16.46 -19.24 2.63
C ASN A 365 17.99 -19.25 2.70
N ALA A 366 18.63 -20.37 3.06
CA ALA A 366 20.07 -20.43 3.30
C ALA A 366 20.93 -19.91 2.13
N ALA A 367 20.54 -20.22 0.88
CA ALA A 367 21.22 -19.69 -0.31
C ALA A 367 21.04 -18.17 -0.46
N GLY A 368 19.87 -17.63 -0.09
CA GLY A 368 19.62 -16.19 -0.07
C GLY A 368 20.51 -15.48 0.94
N TRP A 369 20.63 -16.03 2.15
CA TRP A 369 21.54 -15.52 3.19
C TRP A 369 23.00 -15.49 2.72
N PHE A 370 23.46 -16.54 2.04
CA PHE A 370 24.81 -16.58 1.43
C PHE A 370 25.02 -15.41 0.48
N TRP A 371 24.18 -15.28 -0.55
CA TRP A 371 24.36 -14.28 -1.61
C TRP A 371 24.20 -12.86 -1.10
N GLN A 372 23.27 -12.64 -0.17
CA GLN A 372 23.08 -11.35 0.46
C GLN A 372 24.32 -10.92 1.25
N THR A 373 24.87 -11.80 2.08
CA THR A 373 26.07 -11.47 2.85
C THR A 373 27.31 -11.36 1.97
N PHE A 374 27.49 -12.29 1.02
CA PHE A 374 28.62 -12.30 0.09
C PHE A 374 28.64 -11.04 -0.79
N ALA A 375 27.54 -10.74 -1.48
CA ALA A 375 27.50 -9.63 -2.42
C ALA A 375 27.38 -8.26 -1.73
N LEU A 376 26.72 -8.19 -0.57
CA LEU A 376 26.29 -6.93 0.04
C LEU A 376 26.93 -6.63 1.40
N GLY A 377 27.86 -7.48 1.88
CA GLY A 377 28.68 -7.20 3.07
C GLY A 377 27.87 -7.03 4.35
N VAL A 378 26.74 -7.72 4.44
CA VAL A 378 25.82 -7.60 5.57
C VAL A 378 26.25 -8.53 6.69
N PHE A 379 26.63 -7.94 7.83
CA PHE A 379 26.93 -8.67 9.06
C PHE A 379 25.82 -9.66 9.40
N SER A 380 26.19 -10.94 9.55
CA SER A 380 25.27 -12.07 9.83
C SER A 380 24.45 -11.98 11.13
N LEU A 381 24.65 -10.92 11.94
CA LEU A 381 23.95 -10.70 13.21
C LEU A 381 22.42 -10.56 13.05
N SER A 382 21.90 -10.21 11.87
CA SER A 382 20.46 -10.22 11.60
C SER A 382 19.85 -11.62 11.63
N CYS A 383 20.64 -12.67 11.39
CA CYS A 383 20.21 -14.06 11.54
C CYS A 383 19.97 -14.41 13.03
N HIS A 384 20.70 -13.76 13.95
CA HIS A 384 20.50 -13.92 15.40
C HIS A 384 19.18 -13.28 15.88
N TYR A 385 18.87 -12.07 15.39
CA TYR A 385 17.69 -11.31 15.82
C TYR A 385 16.37 -11.82 15.25
N GLY A 386 16.38 -12.60 14.17
CA GLY A 386 15.19 -13.30 13.67
C GLY A 386 14.64 -14.38 14.63
N THR A 387 15.47 -14.83 15.57
CA THR A 387 15.15 -15.90 16.54
C THR A 387 15.07 -15.46 18.00
N THR A 388 15.55 -14.26 18.37
CA THR A 388 15.61 -13.85 19.79
C THR A 388 14.33 -13.21 20.35
N ASN A 389 13.22 -13.27 19.62
CA ASN A 389 11.88 -13.00 20.16
C ASN A 389 11.04 -14.29 20.20
N LEU A 390 11.65 -15.37 20.72
CA LEU A 390 10.95 -16.59 21.14
C LEU A 390 10.50 -16.46 22.60
#